data_AF-A0A2U9IMD2-F1
#
_entry.id   AF-A0A2U9IMD2-F1
#
_cell.length_a   1.000
_cell.length_b   1.000
_cell.length_c   1.000
_cell.angle_alpha   90.00
_cell.angle_beta   90.00
_cell.angle_gamma   90.00
#
_symmetry.space_group_name_H-M   'P 1'
#
loop_
_entity.id
_entity.type
_entity.pdbx_description
1 polymer ?
#
loop_
_entity_poly.entity_id
_entity_poly.type
_entity_poly.pdbx_seq_one_letter_code
_entity_poly.pdbx_strand_id
1 'polypeptide(L)'
;MRNNYNQRSFNRGERGQITENEPKPLPLGDKCNYLCPYFKCNKRALMIQTKYSKGSPYRIGFCRWVGDTCITGECQYAYCEKRALLPGNKCAFATAKKDDNFDMDKEFKENDDYDGKVKDLLAKKLGKKDIDLI
;
A
#
# COMPACT_ATOMS: atom_id res chain seq x y z
N MET A 1 30.12 39.95 23.73
CA MET A 1 30.91 38.72 23.52
C MET A 1 30.89 37.88 24.80
N ARG A 2 30.13 36.77 24.82
CA ARG A 2 30.37 35.61 25.70
C ARG A 2 29.54 34.42 25.21
N ASN A 3 30.27 33.35 24.89
CA ASN A 3 29.81 32.13 24.26
C ASN A 3 29.34 31.08 25.27
N ASN A 4 28.60 30.11 24.71
CA ASN A 4 28.39 28.72 25.13
C ASN A 4 27.37 28.44 26.24
N TYR A 5 26.38 27.59 25.93
CA TYR A 5 26.39 26.19 26.36
C TYR A 5 25.36 25.34 25.59
N ASN A 6 25.80 24.13 25.23
CA ASN A 6 25.05 22.90 24.95
C ASN A 6 24.46 22.66 23.56
N GLN A 7 25.34 22.13 22.69
CA GLN A 7 25.00 21.20 21.62
C GLN A 7 24.42 19.91 22.23
N ARG A 8 23.13 19.64 21.99
CA ARG A 8 22.55 18.30 22.14
C ARG A 8 22.35 17.72 20.74
N SER A 9 23.31 16.93 20.30
CA SER A 9 23.17 16.10 19.10
C SER A 9 22.15 15.01 19.36
N PHE A 10 20.92 15.22 18.88
CA PHE A 10 19.94 14.15 18.77
C PHE A 10 20.30 13.34 17.53
N ASN A 11 20.86 12.15 17.75
CA ASN A 11 20.94 11.08 16.76
C ASN A 11 19.53 10.83 16.19
N ARG A 12 19.22 11.45 15.05
CA ARG A 12 18.09 11.06 14.22
C ARG A 12 18.51 9.76 13.55
N GLY A 13 18.12 8.65 14.17
CA GLY A 13 18.04 7.37 13.47
C GLY A 13 17.34 7.59 12.12
N GLU A 14 17.93 6.98 11.10
CA GLU A 14 17.53 7.08 9.71
C GLU A 14 16.01 6.95 9.56
N ARG A 15 15.35 8.06 9.22
CA ARG A 15 14.00 7.99 8.68
C ARG A 15 14.13 7.30 7.34
N GLY A 16 13.76 6.01 7.30
CA GLY A 16 13.44 5.35 6.04
C GLY A 16 12.57 6.29 5.20
N GLN A 17 12.98 6.51 3.96
CA GLN A 17 12.34 7.43 3.04
C GLN A 17 10.88 7.00 2.87
N ILE A 18 9.98 7.70 3.56
CA ILE A 18 8.53 7.57 3.34
C ILE A 18 8.33 8.14 1.95
N THR A 19 8.02 7.28 0.97
CA THR A 19 7.63 7.74 -0.36
C THR A 19 6.47 8.73 -0.17
N GLU A 20 6.67 9.97 -0.59
CA GLU A 20 5.73 11.08 -0.34
C GLU A 20 4.34 10.86 -0.97
N ASN A 21 4.21 9.81 -1.78
CA ASN A 21 3.03 9.45 -2.55
C ASN A 21 2.12 8.42 -1.88
N GLU A 22 2.51 7.83 -0.74
CA GLU A 22 1.69 6.79 -0.11
C GLU A 22 0.63 7.38 0.84
N PRO A 23 -0.68 7.16 0.57
CA PRO A 23 -1.74 7.63 1.44
C PRO A 23 -1.69 6.95 2.82
N LYS A 24 -1.28 7.70 3.85
CA LYS A 24 -1.58 7.35 5.24
C LYS A 24 -2.97 7.84 5.59
N PRO A 25 -3.84 7.07 6.25
CA PRO A 25 -3.69 5.68 6.70
C PRO A 25 -4.03 4.64 5.64
N LEU A 26 -3.27 3.56 5.72
CA LEU A 26 -3.38 2.38 4.87
C LEU A 26 -4.72 1.65 5.09
N PRO A 27 -5.15 0.86 4.10
CA PRO A 27 -6.24 -0.09 4.27
C PRO A 27 -5.98 -1.04 5.45
N LEU A 28 -7.05 -1.46 6.13
CA LEU A 28 -6.98 -2.41 7.25
C LEU A 28 -6.94 -3.82 6.65
N GLY A 29 -5.74 -4.30 6.31
CA GLY A 29 -5.56 -5.49 5.50
C GLY A 29 -6.07 -5.23 4.07
N ASP A 30 -6.98 -6.06 3.57
CA ASP A 30 -7.57 -5.91 2.23
C ASP A 30 -8.75 -4.94 2.19
N LYS A 31 -9.21 -4.46 3.36
CA LYS A 31 -10.43 -3.68 3.46
C LYS A 31 -10.16 -2.18 3.44
N CYS A 32 -11.08 -1.42 2.84
CA CYS A 32 -11.05 0.03 2.95
C CYS A 32 -11.26 0.46 4.42
N ASN A 33 -10.76 1.65 4.73
CA ASN A 33 -10.78 2.26 6.05
C ASN A 33 -11.35 3.69 5.92
N TYR A 34 -12.23 4.10 6.84
CA TYR A 34 -12.81 5.44 6.85
C TYR A 34 -11.78 6.55 7.10
N LEU A 35 -10.60 6.22 7.63
CA LEU A 35 -9.53 7.19 7.77
C LEU A 35 -8.70 7.37 6.49
N CYS A 36 -8.85 6.50 5.49
CA CYS A 36 -8.07 6.56 4.25
C CYS A 36 -8.27 7.92 3.55
N PRO A 37 -7.21 8.60 3.07
CA PRO A 37 -7.32 9.93 2.44
C PRO A 37 -8.23 9.96 1.22
N TYR A 38 -8.30 8.84 0.49
CA TYR A 38 -9.08 8.69 -0.72
C TYR A 38 -10.48 8.11 -0.48
N PHE A 39 -10.80 7.67 0.74
CA PHE A 39 -12.13 7.18 1.07
C PHE A 39 -13.07 8.37 1.32
N LYS A 40 -14.12 8.48 0.50
CA LYS A 40 -15.09 9.58 0.54
C LYS A 40 -16.52 9.02 0.58
N CYS A 41 -17.45 9.84 1.05
CA CYS A 41 -18.87 9.57 0.97
C CYS A 41 -19.57 10.69 0.20
N ASN A 42 -20.67 10.35 -0.47
CA ASN A 42 -21.54 11.32 -1.12
C ASN A 42 -21.99 12.42 -0.14
N LYS A 43 -22.25 13.62 -0.68
CA LYS A 43 -22.66 14.80 0.11
C LYS A 43 -21.69 15.17 1.25
N ARG A 44 -20.42 14.73 1.15
CA ARG A 44 -19.41 14.87 2.21
C ARG A 44 -19.94 14.35 3.56
N ALA A 45 -20.68 13.25 3.55
CA ALA A 45 -21.36 12.74 4.74
C ALA A 45 -20.39 12.24 5.82
N LEU A 46 -19.20 11.76 5.44
CA LEU A 46 -18.20 11.27 6.37
C LEU A 46 -17.57 12.40 7.20
N MET A 47 -17.59 12.25 8.51
CA MET A 47 -16.92 13.10 9.49
C MET A 47 -16.10 12.22 10.43
N ILE A 48 -14.87 12.64 10.76
CA ILE A 48 -14.05 11.94 11.75
C ILE A 48 -14.27 12.61 13.10
N GLN A 49 -14.71 11.83 14.08
CA GLN A 49 -14.88 12.29 15.46
C GLN A 49 -13.87 11.60 16.37
N THR A 50 -13.42 12.31 17.39
CA THR A 50 -12.58 11.74 18.46
C THR A 50 -13.50 11.35 19.61
N LYS A 51 -13.54 10.06 19.95
CA LYS A 51 -14.18 9.55 21.15
C LYS A 51 -13.12 9.14 22.16
N TYR A 52 -13.52 9.00 23.42
CA TYR A 52 -12.65 8.56 24.50
C TYR A 52 -13.15 7.24 25.04
N SER A 53 -12.28 6.24 25.11
CA SER A 53 -12.57 4.97 25.77
C SER A 53 -11.53 4.78 26.86
N LYS A 54 -11.98 4.64 28.12
CA LYS A 54 -11.12 4.51 29.30
C LYS A 54 -10.01 5.57 29.38
N GLY A 55 -10.32 6.81 28.98
CA GLY A 55 -9.37 7.93 28.96
C GLY A 55 -8.44 8.00 27.74
N SER A 56 -8.42 6.99 26.87
CA SER A 56 -7.65 7.03 25.63
C SER A 56 -8.48 7.59 24.47
N PRO A 57 -8.00 8.62 23.74
CA PRO A 57 -8.67 9.11 22.54
C PRO A 57 -8.55 8.09 21.40
N TYR A 58 -9.64 7.87 20.68
CA TYR A 58 -9.67 7.07 19.46
C TYR A 58 -10.56 7.73 18.41
N ARG A 59 -10.20 7.57 17.13
CA ARG A 59 -10.93 8.19 16.01
C ARG A 59 -11.97 7.24 15.45
N ILE A 60 -13.20 7.73 15.32
CA ILE A 60 -14.31 7.03 14.69
C ILE A 60 -14.77 7.78 13.44
N GLY A 61 -15.23 7.03 12.43
CA GLY A 61 -15.98 7.61 11.32
C GLY A 61 -17.45 7.74 11.70
N PHE A 62 -18.05 8.90 11.42
CA PHE A 62 -19.46 9.20 11.65
C PHE A 62 -20.10 9.72 10.37
N CYS A 63 -21.29 9.22 10.04
CA CYS A 63 -22.07 9.64 8.88
C CYS A 63 -23.04 10.74 9.30
N ARG A 64 -22.78 11.98 8.89
CA ARG A 64 -23.65 13.13 9.19
C ARG A 64 -25.01 13.07 8.51
N TRP A 65 -25.13 12.31 7.42
CA TRP A 65 -26.39 12.22 6.69
C TRP A 65 -27.37 11.24 7.36
N VAL A 66 -26.87 10.10 7.84
CA VAL A 66 -27.68 9.09 8.54
C VAL A 66 -27.74 9.36 10.05
N GLY A 67 -26.70 9.95 10.63
CA GLY A 67 -26.58 10.16 12.07
C GLY A 67 -25.99 8.98 12.83
N ASP A 68 -25.27 8.07 12.16
CA ASP A 68 -24.71 6.85 12.76
C ASP A 68 -23.23 6.63 12.40
N THR A 69 -22.60 5.65 13.05
CA THR A 69 -21.22 5.22 12.86
C THR A 69 -21.00 4.75 11.42
N CYS A 70 -19.85 5.11 10.84
CA CYS A 70 -19.51 4.76 9.47
C CYS A 70 -19.21 3.26 9.33
N ILE A 71 -19.95 2.58 8.46
CA ILE A 71 -19.73 1.18 8.06
C ILE A 71 -18.69 1.02 6.93
N THR A 72 -17.94 2.07 6.62
CA THR A 72 -16.88 2.08 5.60
C THR A 72 -17.41 1.66 4.21
N GLY A 73 -16.69 0.83 3.46
CA GLY A 73 -16.99 0.48 2.07
C GLY A 73 -18.15 -0.49 1.87
N GLU A 74 -18.84 -0.90 2.94
CA GLU A 74 -20.13 -1.60 2.85
C GLU A 74 -21.28 -0.61 2.55
N CYS A 75 -21.05 0.69 2.74
CA CYS A 75 -22.02 1.73 2.44
C CYS A 75 -22.15 1.96 0.93
N GLN A 76 -23.38 1.90 0.41
CA GLN A 76 -23.69 2.17 -1.01
C GLN A 76 -23.30 3.59 -1.47
N TYR A 77 -23.19 4.53 -0.54
CA TYR A 77 -22.82 5.92 -0.81
C TYR A 77 -21.34 6.21 -0.60
N ALA A 78 -20.54 5.21 -0.22
CA ALA A 78 -19.10 5.32 -0.11
C ALA A 78 -18.43 5.08 -1.46
N TYR A 79 -17.35 5.80 -1.72
CA TYR A 79 -16.52 5.60 -2.91
C TYR A 79 -15.07 5.93 -2.60
N CYS A 80 -14.16 5.36 -3.41
CA CYS A 80 -12.77 5.77 -3.41
C CYS A 80 -12.57 6.82 -4.49
N GLU A 81 -11.95 7.94 -4.15
CA GLU A 81 -11.57 9.00 -5.10
C GLU A 81 -10.65 8.46 -6.21
N LYS A 82 -9.79 7.49 -5.87
CA LYS A 82 -8.93 6.77 -6.84
C LYS A 82 -9.59 5.54 -7.47
N ARG A 83 -10.90 5.34 -7.30
CA ARG A 83 -11.68 4.21 -7.86
C ARG A 83 -11.17 2.82 -7.45
N ALA A 84 -10.53 2.71 -6.28
CA ALA A 84 -10.00 1.46 -5.76
C ALA A 84 -10.93 0.72 -4.78
N LEU A 85 -12.16 1.21 -4.55
CA LEU A 85 -13.13 0.52 -3.68
C LEU A 85 -13.87 -0.54 -4.50
N LEU A 86 -13.66 -1.80 -4.16
CA LEU A 86 -14.30 -2.96 -4.75
C LEU A 86 -15.52 -3.41 -3.91
N PRO A 87 -16.46 -4.16 -4.49
CA PRO A 87 -17.58 -4.76 -3.77
C PRO A 87 -17.11 -5.55 -2.54
N GLY A 88 -17.89 -5.49 -1.45
CA GLY A 88 -17.52 -6.13 -0.18
C GLY A 88 -16.44 -5.41 0.61
N ASN A 89 -16.32 -4.08 0.46
CA ASN A 89 -15.38 -3.21 1.18
C ASN A 89 -13.90 -3.56 0.93
N LYS A 90 -13.55 -4.13 -0.23
CA LYS A 90 -12.17 -4.46 -0.57
C LYS A 90 -11.47 -3.28 -1.25
N CYS A 91 -10.16 -3.15 -1.05
CA CYS A 91 -9.34 -2.11 -1.64
C CYS A 91 -8.41 -2.70 -2.70
N ALA A 92 -8.55 -2.29 -3.96
CA ALA A 92 -7.73 -2.78 -5.07
C ALA A 92 -6.23 -2.54 -4.83
N PHE A 93 -5.85 -1.40 -4.22
CA PHE A 93 -4.45 -1.13 -3.88
C PHE A 93 -3.90 -2.03 -2.77
N ALA A 94 -4.77 -2.55 -1.90
CA ALA A 94 -4.35 -3.49 -0.87
C ALA A 94 -4.16 -4.89 -1.44
N THR A 95 -5.11 -5.32 -2.29
CA THR A 95 -5.10 -6.65 -2.91
C THR A 95 -3.94 -6.81 -3.89
N ALA A 96 -3.71 -5.82 -4.77
CA ALA A 96 -2.61 -5.89 -5.75
C ALA A 96 -1.23 -6.04 -5.07
N LYS A 97 -1.01 -5.35 -3.94
CA LYS A 97 0.24 -5.49 -3.17
C LYS A 97 0.45 -6.89 -2.58
N LYS A 98 -0.62 -7.65 -2.34
CA LYS A 98 -0.49 -9.04 -1.89
C LYS A 98 -0.10 -9.95 -3.04
N ASP A 99 -0.67 -9.72 -4.21
CA ASP A 99 -0.46 -10.55 -5.40
C ASP A 99 0.95 -10.34 -5.99
N ASP A 100 1.46 -9.10 -5.99
CA ASP A 100 2.83 -8.77 -6.47
C ASP A 100 3.93 -9.53 -5.71
N ASN A 101 3.68 -9.95 -4.46
CA ASN A 101 4.66 -10.71 -3.68
C ASN A 101 4.70 -12.20 -4.00
N PHE A 102 3.74 -12.74 -4.75
CA PHE A 102 3.61 -14.20 -4.90
C PHE A 102 4.12 -14.76 -6.23
N ASP A 103 4.12 -14.01 -7.34
CA ASP A 103 4.39 -14.59 -8.67
C ASP A 103 5.46 -13.89 -9.53
N MET A 104 5.71 -12.58 -9.40
CA MET A 104 6.60 -11.88 -10.33
C MET A 104 8.07 -12.35 -10.24
N ASP A 105 8.59 -12.55 -9.03
CA ASP A 105 9.96 -13.04 -8.82
C ASP A 105 10.15 -14.51 -9.20
N LYS A 106 9.05 -15.28 -9.26
CA LYS A 106 9.09 -16.72 -9.50
C LYS A 106 9.06 -17.02 -10.99
N GLU A 107 8.25 -16.29 -11.74
CA GLU A 107 8.15 -16.42 -13.20
C GLU A 107 9.43 -15.94 -13.90
N PHE A 108 10.09 -14.87 -13.42
CA PHE A 108 11.39 -14.42 -13.94
C PHE A 108 12.50 -15.46 -13.73
N LYS A 109 12.56 -16.07 -12.54
CA LYS A 109 13.57 -17.10 -12.24
C LYS A 109 13.39 -18.37 -13.07
N GLU A 110 12.15 -18.77 -13.32
CA GLU A 110 11.88 -19.92 -14.18
C GLU A 110 12.34 -19.64 -15.62
N ASN A 111 12.04 -18.47 -16.18
CA ASN A 111 12.47 -18.11 -17.54
C ASN A 111 14.00 -18.10 -17.71
N ASP A 112 14.75 -17.56 -16.74
CA ASP A 112 16.22 -17.54 -16.78
C ASP A 112 16.83 -18.97 -16.77
N ASP A 113 16.26 -19.88 -15.97
CA ASP A 113 16.70 -21.28 -15.88
C ASP A 113 16.39 -22.08 -17.15
N TYR A 114 15.28 -21.78 -17.82
CA TYR A 114 14.94 -22.39 -19.11
C TYR A 114 15.85 -21.90 -20.23
N ASP A 115 16.12 -20.59 -20.31
CA ASP A 115 16.99 -20.01 -21.33
C ASP A 115 18.44 -20.51 -21.21
N GLY A 116 18.96 -20.66 -19.98
CA GLY A 116 20.27 -21.26 -19.73
C GLY A 116 20.38 -22.71 -20.22
N LYS A 117 19.37 -23.54 -19.98
CA LYS A 117 19.35 -24.96 -20.44
C LYS A 117 19.25 -25.06 -21.97
N VAL A 118 18.48 -24.19 -22.60
CA VAL A 118 18.33 -24.15 -24.06
C VAL A 118 19.65 -23.71 -24.70
N LYS A 119 20.32 -22.68 -24.15
CA LYS A 119 21.65 -22.24 -24.59
C LYS A 119 22.69 -23.34 -24.47
N ASP A 120 22.71 -24.09 -23.37
CA ASP A 120 23.63 -25.21 -23.17
C ASP A 120 23.40 -26.36 -24.17
N LEU A 121 22.14 -26.69 -24.46
CA LEU A 121 21.80 -27.73 -25.45
C LEU A 121 22.16 -27.29 -26.87
N LEU A 122 21.93 -26.04 -27.21
CA LEU A 122 22.30 -25.46 -28.52
C LEU A 122 23.82 -25.39 -28.68
N ALA A 123 24.55 -24.96 -27.65
CA ALA A 123 26.01 -24.89 -27.65
C ALA A 123 26.65 -26.28 -27.83
N LYS A 124 26.14 -27.31 -27.14
CA LYS A 124 26.61 -28.70 -27.28
C LYS A 124 26.35 -29.29 -28.66
N LYS A 125 25.23 -28.92 -29.30
CA LYS A 125 24.81 -29.49 -30.60
C LYS A 125 25.43 -28.76 -31.80
N LEU A 126 25.67 -27.45 -31.69
CA LEU A 126 26.16 -26.61 -32.80
C LEU A 126 27.66 -26.28 -32.70
N GLY A 127 28.30 -26.55 -31.55
CA GLY A 127 29.75 -26.38 -31.37
C GLY A 127 30.25 -24.92 -31.41
N LYS A 128 29.33 -23.95 -31.45
CA LYS A 128 29.63 -22.51 -31.38
C LYS A 128 29.19 -21.99 -30.01
N LYS A 129 30.13 -21.37 -29.30
CA LYS A 129 29.94 -20.93 -27.90
C LYS A 129 29.10 -19.66 -27.74
N ASP A 130 28.90 -18.89 -28.82
CA ASP A 130 28.21 -17.61 -28.77
C ASP A 130 27.07 -17.62 -29.80
N ILE A 131 25.85 -17.90 -29.33
CA ILE A 131 24.61 -17.73 -30.12
C ILE A 131 23.78 -16.70 -29.36
N ASP A 132 23.86 -15.45 -29.81
CA ASP A 132 22.96 -14.39 -29.35
C ASP A 132 21.62 -14.55 -30.09
N LEU A 133 20.59 -14.98 -29.36
CA LEU A 133 19.20 -14.95 -29.83
C LEU A 133 18.70 -13.51 -29.67
N ILE A 134 18.48 -12.82 -30.79
CA ILE A 134 17.88 -11.47 -30.88
C ILE A 134 16.41 -11.51 -30.49
#